data_AF-K8GP77-F1
#
_entry.id   AF-K8GP77-F1
#
_cell.length_a   1.000
_cell.length_b   1.000
_cell.length_c   1.000
_cell.angle_alpha   90.00
_cell.angle_beta   90.00
_cell.angle_gamma   90.00
#
_symmetry.space_group_name_H-M   'P 1'
#
loop_
_entity.id
_entity.type
_entity.pdbx_description
1 polymer ?
#
loop_
_entity_poly.entity_id
_entity_poly.type
_entity_poly.pdbx_seq_one_letter_code
_entity_poly.pdbx_strand_id
1 'polypeptide(L)'
;MNTPWLASMALGMIALTPLSAIAQNINQTSLERTEIRTQTHTVVYRNPITVLNRAKNYARQAAEKRNGGLRVYRAEALMHGPVEQTRFVENNDGTVTFTFYGGAPAVKPTIESVVTVAVNGWATKIDYNGPIRSR
;
A
#
# COMPACT_ATOMS: atom_id res chain seq x y z
N MET A 1 60.38 54.70 -19.58
CA MET A 1 59.46 55.41 -20.47
C MET A 1 58.21 55.75 -19.68
N ASN A 2 58.10 57.03 -19.31
CA ASN A 2 56.91 57.66 -18.74
C ASN A 2 56.07 58.19 -19.91
N THR A 3 54.75 58.03 -19.91
CA THR A 3 53.78 59.09 -19.55
C THR A 3 52.31 58.64 -19.73
N PRO A 4 51.36 59.30 -19.04
CA PRO A 4 49.97 58.86 -18.83
C PRO A 4 48.93 59.73 -19.56
N TRP A 5 47.70 59.23 -19.76
CA TRP A 5 46.55 60.04 -20.20
C TRP A 5 45.23 59.61 -19.49
N LEU A 6 44.58 60.62 -18.88
CA LEU A 6 43.14 60.87 -18.60
C LEU A 6 42.30 59.84 -17.82
N ALA A 7 41.73 60.12 -16.64
CA ALA A 7 40.76 61.14 -16.19
C ALA A 7 39.27 60.77 -16.42
N SER A 8 38.51 60.78 -15.30
CA SER A 8 37.05 60.94 -15.16
C SER A 8 36.15 59.78 -15.61
N MET A 9 35.01 59.44 -15.00
CA MET A 9 34.25 59.88 -13.82
C MET A 9 33.10 58.85 -13.61
N ALA A 10 32.57 58.83 -12.38
CA ALA A 10 31.18 58.53 -12.00
C ALA A 10 30.64 57.08 -11.91
N LEU A 11 30.33 56.74 -10.65
CA LEU A 11 29.12 56.13 -10.08
C LEU A 11 28.40 54.97 -10.80
N GLY A 12 28.25 53.90 -10.04
CA GLY A 12 27.12 52.98 -10.14
C GLY A 12 27.20 51.90 -9.07
N MET A 13 26.56 52.11 -7.92
CA MET A 13 26.30 51.01 -6.97
C MET A 13 25.37 50.00 -7.63
N ILE A 14 25.81 48.75 -7.75
CA ILE A 14 24.93 47.63 -8.09
C ILE A 14 25.01 46.64 -6.92
N ALA A 15 23.92 46.57 -6.16
CA ALA A 15 23.73 45.57 -5.13
C ALA A 15 23.57 44.19 -5.77
N LEU A 16 24.34 43.24 -5.26
CA LEU A 16 24.31 41.83 -5.61
C LEU A 16 22.99 41.21 -5.11
N THR A 17 22.14 40.71 -6.01
CA THR A 17 21.06 39.79 -5.63
C THR A 17 21.41 38.38 -6.13
N PRO A 18 21.31 37.34 -5.31
CA PRO A 18 21.56 35.98 -5.77
C PRO A 18 20.42 35.49 -6.67
N LEU A 19 20.80 35.01 -7.86
CA LEU A 19 19.94 34.40 -8.84
C LEU A 19 19.41 33.05 -8.30
N SER A 20 18.15 33.04 -7.86
CA SER A 20 17.45 31.79 -7.56
C SER A 20 17.01 31.15 -8.87
N ALA A 21 17.53 29.97 -9.19
CA ALA A 21 17.13 29.20 -10.35
C ALA A 21 15.66 28.76 -10.22
N ILE A 22 14.79 29.29 -11.08
CA ILE A 22 13.41 28.84 -11.21
C ILE A 22 13.39 27.67 -12.20
N ALA A 23 13.28 26.45 -11.70
CA ALA A 23 12.93 25.29 -12.52
C ALA A 23 11.42 25.33 -12.82
N GLN A 24 11.03 25.91 -13.96
CA GLN A 24 9.65 25.87 -14.45
C GLN A 24 9.41 24.63 -15.31
N ASN A 25 8.58 23.74 -14.76
CA ASN A 25 7.40 23.15 -15.39
C ASN A 25 7.60 22.45 -16.76
N ILE A 26 7.75 21.13 -16.71
CA ILE A 26 7.54 20.26 -17.87
C ILE A 26 6.12 19.69 -17.81
N ASN A 27 5.27 20.22 -18.70
CA ASN A 27 4.16 19.56 -19.37
C ASN A 27 2.96 19.08 -18.54
N GLN A 28 1.96 19.96 -18.44
CA GLN A 28 0.55 19.55 -18.32
C GLN A 28 0.09 18.91 -19.65
N THR A 29 -0.19 17.61 -19.64
CA THR A 29 -1.19 16.99 -20.53
C THR A 29 -1.54 15.59 -20.02
N SER A 30 -2.69 15.43 -19.38
CA SER A 30 -3.53 14.22 -19.50
C SER A 30 -4.82 14.35 -18.69
N LEU A 31 -5.89 14.66 -19.43
CA LEU A 31 -7.26 14.15 -19.34
C LEU A 31 -7.99 14.20 -17.98
N GLU A 32 -9.02 15.03 -17.93
CA GLU A 32 -10.15 14.96 -17.00
C GLU A 32 -10.58 13.51 -16.76
N ARG A 33 -10.23 12.98 -15.59
CA ARG A 33 -10.80 11.75 -15.06
C ARG A 33 -11.83 12.17 -14.05
N THR A 34 -13.10 11.99 -14.39
CA THR A 34 -14.29 12.16 -13.53
C THR A 34 -13.96 11.72 -12.10
N GLU A 35 -13.89 12.69 -11.17
CA GLU A 35 -13.80 12.43 -9.74
C GLU A 35 -15.08 11.71 -9.31
N ILE A 36 -15.03 10.37 -9.25
CA ILE A 36 -15.96 9.64 -8.42
C ILE A 36 -15.56 9.94 -6.99
N ARG A 37 -16.22 10.92 -6.37
CA ARG A 37 -16.11 11.26 -4.95
C ARG A 37 -16.60 10.06 -4.14
N THR A 38 -15.71 9.11 -3.88
CA THR A 38 -15.97 7.97 -3.00
C THR A 38 -16.22 8.52 -1.59
N GLN A 39 -17.47 8.43 -1.14
CA GLN A 39 -17.87 8.79 0.22
C GLN A 39 -17.08 7.93 1.21
N THR A 40 -16.22 8.56 1.99
CA THR A 40 -15.32 7.87 2.93
C THR A 40 -16.10 7.53 4.20
N HIS A 41 -16.58 6.30 4.34
CA HIS A 41 -16.90 5.75 5.65
C HIS A 41 -15.57 5.63 6.41
N THR A 42 -15.34 6.47 7.42
CA THR A 42 -14.06 6.51 8.15
C THR A 42 -13.95 5.33 9.10
N VAL A 43 -13.67 4.14 8.58
CA VAL A 43 -13.14 3.05 9.39
C VAL A 43 -11.71 3.44 9.76
N VAL A 44 -11.44 3.67 11.03
CA VAL A 44 -10.08 4.00 11.52
C VAL A 44 -9.32 2.69 11.71
N TYR A 45 -8.42 2.40 10.78
CA TYR A 45 -7.49 1.26 10.87
C TYR A 45 -6.24 1.65 11.64
N ARG A 46 -5.69 0.70 12.42
CA ARG A 46 -4.40 0.89 13.11
C ARG A 46 -3.24 0.87 12.11
N ASN A 47 -3.32 0.03 11.09
CA ASN A 47 -2.34 -0.08 10.03
C ASN A 47 -2.83 0.58 8.73
N PRO A 48 -1.92 1.16 7.92
CA PRO A 48 -2.27 1.64 6.59
C PRO A 48 -2.88 0.54 5.70
N ILE A 49 -3.79 0.92 4.80
CA ILE A 49 -4.43 -0.01 3.86
C ILE A 49 -3.41 -0.82 3.03
N THR A 50 -2.28 -0.22 2.67
CA THR A 50 -1.19 -0.90 1.94
C THR A 50 -0.57 -2.04 2.75
N VAL A 51 -0.40 -1.83 4.06
CA VAL A 51 0.11 -2.83 5.02
C VAL A 51 -0.92 -3.96 5.19
N LEU A 52 -2.19 -3.63 5.35
CA LEU A 52 -3.27 -4.60 5.46
C LEU A 52 -3.42 -5.46 4.20
N ASN A 53 -3.31 -4.86 3.01
CA ASN A 53 -3.32 -5.60 1.74
C ASN A 53 -2.13 -6.57 1.63
N ARG A 54 -0.95 -6.16 2.08
CA ARG A 54 0.21 -7.07 2.15
C ARG A 54 -0.07 -8.20 3.12
N ALA A 55 -0.53 -7.91 4.35
CA ALA A 55 -0.84 -8.93 5.35
C ALA A 55 -1.87 -9.95 4.83
N LYS A 56 -2.93 -9.49 4.16
CA LYS A 56 -3.92 -10.35 3.49
C LYS A 56 -3.29 -11.30 2.48
N ASN A 57 -2.34 -10.81 1.66
CA ASN A 57 -1.63 -11.64 0.70
C ASN A 57 -0.78 -12.72 1.38
N TYR A 58 -0.11 -12.39 2.49
CA TYR A 58 0.63 -13.37 3.29
C TYR A 58 -0.31 -14.41 3.91
N ALA A 59 -1.45 -13.99 4.44
CA ALA A 59 -2.46 -14.89 5.00
C ALA A 59 -2.99 -15.87 3.93
N ARG A 60 -3.34 -15.34 2.75
CA ARG A 60 -3.77 -16.13 1.59
C ARG A 60 -2.73 -17.16 1.18
N GLN A 61 -1.48 -16.73 0.98
CA GLN A 61 -0.37 -17.61 0.59
C GLN A 61 -0.10 -18.71 1.63
N ALA A 62 -0.19 -18.38 2.91
CA ALA A 62 0.00 -19.37 3.99
C ALA A 62 -1.07 -20.46 3.93
N ALA A 63 -2.35 -20.10 3.74
CA ALA A 63 -3.43 -21.07 3.59
C ALA A 63 -3.29 -21.89 2.30
N GLU A 64 -2.98 -21.25 1.17
CA GLU A 64 -2.75 -21.96 -0.10
C GLU A 64 -1.61 -22.98 0.03
N LYS A 65 -0.48 -22.58 0.62
CA LYS A 65 0.65 -23.48 0.88
C LYS A 65 0.25 -24.63 1.80
N ARG A 66 -0.51 -24.36 2.87
CA ARG A 66 -0.95 -25.38 3.84
C ARG A 66 -1.85 -26.43 3.21
N ASN A 67 -2.67 -26.05 2.23
CA ASN A 67 -3.64 -26.93 1.58
C ASN A 67 -3.11 -27.56 0.27
N GLY A 68 -1.80 -27.63 0.07
CA GLY A 68 -1.20 -28.32 -1.09
C GLY A 68 -0.99 -27.44 -2.33
N GLY A 69 -1.10 -26.13 -2.19
CA GLY A 69 -0.83 -25.15 -3.24
C GLY A 69 -2.00 -24.89 -4.18
N LEU A 70 -1.77 -23.99 -5.14
CA LEU A 70 -2.82 -23.42 -6.02
C LEU A 70 -3.52 -24.42 -6.93
N ARG A 71 -2.94 -25.61 -7.15
CA ARG A 71 -3.59 -26.70 -7.92
C ARG A 71 -4.70 -27.38 -7.12
N VAL A 72 -4.62 -27.37 -5.80
CA VAL A 72 -5.50 -28.11 -4.89
C VAL A 72 -6.43 -27.16 -4.13
N TYR A 73 -5.97 -25.94 -3.86
CA TYR A 73 -6.68 -24.99 -3.02
C TYR A 73 -6.63 -23.57 -3.58
N ARG A 74 -7.76 -22.88 -3.49
CA ARG A 74 -7.89 -21.46 -3.74
C ARG A 74 -8.70 -20.80 -2.63
N ALA A 75 -8.21 -19.66 -2.14
CA ALA A 75 -8.96 -18.83 -1.22
C ALA A 75 -10.17 -18.17 -1.92
N GLU A 76 -11.16 -17.76 -1.15
CA GLU A 76 -12.34 -17.06 -1.66
C GLU A 76 -12.00 -15.75 -2.37
N ALA A 77 -12.90 -15.30 -3.24
CA ALA A 77 -12.69 -14.13 -4.10
C ALA A 77 -12.32 -12.85 -3.32
N LEU A 78 -12.90 -12.67 -2.11
CA LEU A 78 -12.62 -11.51 -1.26
C LEU A 78 -11.14 -11.40 -0.89
N MET A 79 -10.42 -12.51 -0.77
CA MET A 79 -8.98 -12.51 -0.49
C MET A 79 -8.12 -12.00 -1.66
N HIS A 80 -8.70 -11.80 -2.84
CA HIS A 80 -8.08 -11.19 -4.01
C HIS A 80 -8.51 -9.75 -4.26
N GLY A 81 -9.59 -9.28 -3.62
CA GLY A 81 -10.14 -7.93 -3.76
C GLY A 81 -9.53 -6.92 -2.79
N PRO A 82 -10.16 -5.75 -2.56
CA PRO A 82 -9.78 -4.81 -1.51
C PRO A 82 -9.78 -5.46 -0.12
N VAL A 83 -8.87 -5.05 0.77
CA VAL A 83 -8.76 -5.64 2.12
C VAL A 83 -9.95 -5.27 3.00
N GLU A 84 -10.56 -4.12 2.73
CA GLU A 84 -11.74 -3.59 3.41
C GLU A 84 -12.97 -4.49 3.24
N GLN A 85 -12.97 -5.38 2.24
CA GLN A 85 -14.03 -6.35 1.97
C GLN A 85 -13.77 -7.71 2.64
N THR A 86 -12.60 -7.91 3.26
CA THR A 86 -12.28 -9.16 3.94
C THR A 86 -12.63 -9.11 5.42
N ARG A 87 -12.78 -10.29 6.02
CA ARG A 87 -12.98 -10.41 7.47
C ARG A 87 -11.61 -10.48 8.14
N PHE A 88 -11.21 -9.38 8.77
CA PHE A 88 -9.97 -9.31 9.53
C PHE A 88 -10.13 -8.58 10.87
N VAL A 89 -9.19 -8.80 11.77
CA VAL A 89 -9.07 -8.12 13.07
C VAL A 89 -7.62 -7.67 13.23
N GLU A 90 -7.41 -6.39 13.56
CA GLU A 90 -6.12 -5.86 13.98
C GLU A 90 -5.96 -6.06 15.48
N ASN A 91 -4.98 -6.87 15.89
CA ASN A 91 -4.74 -7.19 17.28
C ASN A 91 -3.89 -6.12 17.96
N ASN A 92 -3.93 -6.06 19.30
CA ASN A 92 -3.17 -5.07 20.09
C ASN A 92 -1.66 -5.33 20.11
N ASP A 93 -1.22 -6.53 19.69
CA ASP A 93 0.19 -6.95 19.65
C ASP A 93 0.88 -6.66 18.30
N GLY A 94 0.22 -5.94 17.39
CA GLY A 94 0.76 -5.62 16.07
C GLY A 94 0.61 -6.75 15.04
N THR A 95 -0.24 -7.74 15.32
CA THR A 95 -0.63 -8.77 14.36
C THR A 95 -1.99 -8.48 13.73
N VAL A 96 -2.28 -9.09 12.59
CA VAL A 96 -3.58 -9.03 11.92
C VAL A 96 -4.07 -10.44 11.64
N THR A 97 -5.28 -10.76 12.09
CA THR A 97 -5.89 -12.08 11.90
C THR A 97 -6.94 -12.00 10.80
N PHE A 98 -6.79 -12.83 9.77
CA PHE A 98 -7.75 -12.99 8.68
C PHE A 98 -8.56 -14.27 8.87
N THR A 99 -9.87 -14.20 8.68
CA THR A 99 -10.76 -15.36 8.61
C THR A 99 -11.39 -15.42 7.24
N PHE A 100 -11.18 -16.51 6.51
CA PHE A 100 -11.68 -16.64 5.15
C PHE A 100 -11.96 -18.09 4.79
N TYR A 101 -12.74 -18.29 3.75
CA TYR A 101 -13.02 -19.61 3.20
C TYR A 101 -12.14 -19.93 1.99
N GLY A 102 -11.99 -21.22 1.70
CA GLY A 102 -11.41 -21.70 0.47
C GLY A 102 -11.67 -23.19 0.24
N GLY A 103 -11.13 -23.72 -0.84
CA GLY A 103 -11.33 -25.11 -1.23
C GLY A 103 -10.76 -25.38 -2.61
N ALA A 104 -11.18 -26.49 -3.21
CA ALA A 104 -10.75 -26.81 -4.57
C ALA A 104 -11.14 -25.70 -5.57
N PRO A 105 -10.32 -25.46 -6.61
CA PRO A 105 -10.63 -24.45 -7.61
C PRO A 105 -11.98 -24.71 -8.29
N ALA A 106 -12.71 -23.63 -8.59
CA ALA A 106 -14.01 -23.66 -9.28
C ALA A 106 -15.15 -24.44 -8.59
N VAL A 107 -14.97 -24.86 -7.33
CA VAL A 107 -16.04 -25.45 -6.52
C VAL A 107 -16.34 -24.60 -5.28
N LYS A 108 -17.45 -24.92 -4.61
CA LYS A 108 -17.82 -24.26 -3.36
C LYS A 108 -16.72 -24.47 -2.30
N PRO A 109 -16.33 -23.42 -1.54
CA PRO A 109 -15.39 -23.56 -0.43
C PRO A 109 -15.85 -24.60 0.59
N THR A 110 -14.90 -25.38 1.10
CA THR A 110 -15.13 -26.44 2.09
C THR A 110 -14.27 -26.27 3.35
N ILE A 111 -13.29 -25.37 3.30
CA ILE A 111 -12.31 -25.13 4.35
C ILE A 111 -12.45 -23.68 4.86
N GLU A 112 -12.42 -23.51 6.17
CA GLU A 112 -12.20 -22.23 6.84
C GLU A 112 -10.73 -22.14 7.27
N SER A 113 -10.11 -21.02 6.93
CA SER A 113 -8.75 -20.67 7.33
C SER A 113 -8.79 -19.44 8.25
N VAL A 114 -8.13 -19.55 9.40
CA VAL A 114 -7.83 -18.43 10.30
C VAL A 114 -6.32 -18.29 10.34
N VAL A 115 -5.81 -17.17 9.85
CA VAL A 115 -4.38 -16.93 9.72
C VAL A 115 -4.02 -15.59 10.35
N THR A 116 -3.12 -15.62 11.31
CA THR A 116 -2.54 -14.43 11.94
C THR A 116 -1.21 -14.08 11.29
N VAL A 117 -1.03 -12.81 10.97
CA VAL A 117 0.17 -12.26 10.32
C VAL A 117 0.79 -11.20 11.23
N ALA A 118 2.05 -11.37 11.59
CA ALA A 118 2.82 -10.32 12.25
C ALA A 118 3.19 -9.24 11.23
N VAL A 119 2.69 -8.02 11.41
CA VAL A 119 2.99 -6.91 10.48
C VAL A 119 4.49 -6.57 10.49
N ASN A 120 5.11 -6.73 11.66
CA ASN A 120 6.56 -6.65 11.81
C ASN A 120 7.19 -7.99 11.42
N GLY A 121 7.95 -8.01 10.33
CA GLY A 121 8.66 -9.20 9.87
C GLY A 121 7.84 -10.20 9.04
N TRP A 122 6.53 -9.97 8.88
CA TRP A 122 5.65 -10.74 7.97
C TRP A 122 5.57 -12.24 8.27
N ALA A 123 5.83 -12.64 9.51
CA ALA A 123 5.65 -14.02 9.95
C ALA A 123 4.16 -14.39 9.90
N THR A 124 3.86 -15.62 9.48
CA THR A 124 2.49 -16.13 9.39
C THR A 124 2.30 -17.29 10.34
N LYS A 125 1.15 -17.33 11.02
CA LYS A 125 0.73 -18.41 11.91
C LYS A 125 -0.68 -18.84 11.51
N ILE A 126 -0.87 -20.13 11.24
CA ILE A 126 -2.18 -20.68 10.92
C ILE A 126 -2.83 -21.11 12.23
N ASP A 127 -3.78 -20.29 12.72
CA ASP A 127 -4.54 -20.58 13.94
C ASP A 127 -5.58 -21.68 13.69
N TYR A 128 -6.15 -21.72 12.49
CA TYR A 128 -7.06 -22.78 12.06
C TYR A 128 -7.02 -23.01 10.56
N ASN A 129 -7.17 -24.26 10.14
CA ASN A 129 -7.36 -24.62 8.74
C ASN A 129 -8.04 -25.99 8.67
N GLY A 130 -9.37 -25.99 8.49
CA GLY A 130 -10.17 -27.22 8.53
C GLY A 130 -11.60 -27.01 8.04
N PRO A 131 -12.50 -27.98 8.28
CA PRO A 131 -13.91 -27.89 7.86
C PRO A 131 -14.57 -26.59 8.34
N ILE A 132 -15.43 -26.00 7.50
CA ILE A 132 -16.15 -24.78 7.88
C ILE A 132 -16.98 -25.03 9.14
N ARG A 133 -16.79 -24.18 10.16
CA ARG A 133 -17.53 -24.27 11.42
C ARG A 133 -18.89 -23.58 11.29
N SER A 134 -19.95 -24.22 11.76
CA SER A 134 -21.25 -23.57 11.97
C SER A 134 -21.08 -22.47 13.02
N ARG A 135 -21.58 -21.27 12.73
CA ARG A 135 -21.71 -20.19 13.71
C ARG A 135 -23.17 -19.96 14.05
#